data_AF-A0A7S0EQQ5-F1
#
_entry.id   AF-A0A7S0EQQ5-F1
#
_cell.length_a   1.000
_cell.length_b   1.000
_cell.length_c   1.000
_cell.angle_alpha   90.00
_cell.angle_beta   90.00
_cell.angle_gamma   90.00
#
_symmetry.space_group_name_H-M   'P 1'
#
loop_
_entity.id
_entity.type
_entity.pdbx_description
1 polymer ?
#
loop_
_entity_poly.entity_id
_entity_poly.type
_entity_poly.pdbx_seq_one_letter_code
_entity_poly.pdbx_strand_id
1 'polypeptide(L)'
;TTNLPTTYVLISKANDDVRQEAFVMQAIRLLYDAMPAPLWLRPYHILSTGPRSGLIEMVTDTKSLDQLKRRRGYTSLRAHFETHYGPPTSASFLEAQANFAASLAAYSVVCYILAI
;
A
#
# COMPACT_ATOMS: atom_id res chain seq x y z
N THR A 1 -23.29 -10.28 12.77
CA THR A 1 -22.85 -11.26 11.75
C THR A 1 -23.48 -10.90 10.42
N THR A 2 -22.84 -10.03 9.64
CA THR A 2 -23.23 -9.74 8.26
C THR A 2 -21.97 -9.83 7.40
N ASN A 3 -21.59 -11.07 7.05
CA ASN A 3 -20.59 -11.32 6.03
C ASN A 3 -21.20 -10.92 4.68
N LEU A 4 -21.10 -9.63 4.34
CA LEU A 4 -21.22 -9.21 2.95
C LEU A 4 -20.12 -9.96 2.17
N PRO A 5 -20.40 -10.48 0.96
CA PRO A 5 -19.40 -11.16 0.17
C PRO A 5 -18.25 -10.19 -0.11
N THR A 6 -17.06 -10.49 0.43
CA THR A 6 -15.84 -9.73 0.12
C THR A 6 -15.54 -9.94 -1.36
N THR A 7 -15.80 -8.93 -2.19
CA THR A 7 -15.38 -8.95 -3.59
C THR A 7 -13.88 -8.76 -3.65
N TYR A 8 -13.14 -9.80 -4.03
CA TYR A 8 -11.71 -9.70 -4.27
C TYR A 8 -11.45 -9.23 -5.69
N VAL A 9 -10.70 -8.14 -5.83
CA VAL A 9 -10.18 -7.70 -7.12
C VAL A 9 -8.75 -8.22 -7.23
N LEU A 10 -8.47 -8.99 -8.28
CA LEU A 10 -7.20 -9.68 -8.46
C LEU A 10 -6.53 -9.23 -9.77
N ILE A 11 -5.21 -9.15 -9.74
CA ILE A 11 -4.34 -8.97 -10.90
C ILE A 11 -3.75 -10.34 -11.24
N SER A 12 -3.98 -10.80 -12.47
CA SER A 12 -3.34 -12.01 -12.99
C SER A 12 -1.97 -11.64 -13.57
N LYS A 13 -0.91 -12.20 -13.00
CA LYS A 13 0.47 -12.11 -13.52
C LYS A 13 0.79 -13.43 -14.22
N ALA A 14 0.97 -13.36 -15.54
CA ALA A 14 1.38 -14.50 -16.35
C ALA A 14 2.84 -14.36 -16.77
N ASN A 15 3.50 -15.50 -16.96
CA ASN A 15 4.90 -15.61 -17.40
C ASN A 15 5.94 -15.07 -16.40
N ASP A 16 5.55 -14.91 -15.13
CA ASP A 16 6.36 -14.32 -14.06
C ASP A 16 6.32 -15.18 -12.81
N ASP A 17 7.42 -15.24 -12.07
CA ASP A 17 7.57 -16.04 -10.86
C ASP A 17 7.33 -15.18 -9.62
N VAL A 18 6.10 -15.21 -9.11
CA VAL A 18 5.69 -14.36 -7.97
C VAL A 18 6.09 -14.92 -6.60
N ARG A 19 6.88 -16.00 -6.54
CA ARG A 19 7.23 -16.66 -5.26
C ARG A 19 8.11 -15.76 -4.39
N GLN A 20 8.97 -14.95 -5.00
CA GLN A 20 9.79 -13.99 -4.25
C GLN A 20 8.90 -12.89 -3.63
N GLU A 21 7.98 -12.30 -4.40
CA GLU A 21 7.04 -11.31 -3.88
C GLU A 21 6.11 -11.91 -2.81
N ALA A 22 5.68 -13.17 -2.98
CA ALA A 22 4.86 -13.86 -1.99
C ALA A 22 5.62 -14.04 -0.66
N PHE A 23 6.91 -14.38 -0.70
CA PHE A 23 7.75 -14.44 0.49
C PHE A 23 7.90 -13.07 1.16
N VAL A 24 8.17 -12.01 0.37
CA VAL A 24 8.25 -10.64 0.88
C VAL A 24 6.94 -10.21 1.56
N MET A 25 5.78 -10.53 0.98
CA MET A 25 4.48 -10.22 1.61
C MET A 25 4.25 -10.98 2.92
N GLN A 26 4.72 -12.23 3.03
CA GLN A 26 4.67 -12.96 4.31
C GLN A 26 5.54 -12.29 5.37
N ALA A 27 6.76 -11.84 5.00
CA ALA A 27 7.62 -11.10 5.92
C ALA A 27 6.99 -9.77 6.36
N ILE A 28 6.38 -9.02 5.44
CA ILE A 28 5.65 -7.78 5.74
C ILE A 28 4.47 -8.05 6.69
N ARG A 29 3.76 -9.19 6.52
CA ARG A 29 2.68 -9.57 7.43
C ARG A 29 3.18 -9.81 8.85
N LEU A 30 4.29 -10.53 9.00
CA LEU A 30 4.93 -10.76 10.30
C LEU A 30 5.38 -9.45 10.96
N LEU A 31 5.98 -8.55 10.17
CA LEU A 31 6.40 -7.23 10.67
C LEU A 31 5.19 -6.37 11.07
N TYR A 32 4.09 -6.42 10.32
CA TYR A 32 2.86 -5.73 10.67
C TYR A 32 2.32 -6.17 12.03
N ASP A 33 2.27 -7.46 12.29
CA ASP A 33 1.78 -8.00 13.57
C ASP A 33 2.74 -7.67 14.75
N ALA A 34 4.03 -7.41 14.47
CA ALA A 34 5.03 -7.06 15.46
C ALA A 34 5.22 -5.54 15.69
N MET A 35 4.73 -4.69 14.78
CA MET A 35 4.92 -3.24 14.86
C MET A 35 3.94 -2.59 15.85
N PRO A 36 4.42 -1.67 16.72
CA PRO A 36 3.54 -0.94 17.61
C PRO A 36 2.75 0.15 16.88
N ALA A 37 1.57 0.46 17.38
CA ALA A 37 0.84 1.66 16.97
C ALA A 37 1.68 2.93 17.24
N PRO A 38 1.61 3.96 16.38
CA PRO A 38 0.69 4.12 15.26
C PRO A 38 1.22 3.63 13.90
N LEU A 39 2.31 2.85 13.85
CA LEU A 39 2.87 2.38 12.57
C LEU A 39 1.86 1.57 11.77
N TRP A 40 1.89 1.74 10.45
CA TRP A 40 0.90 1.15 9.58
C TRP A 40 1.52 0.52 8.34
N LEU A 41 1.24 -0.77 8.13
CA LEU A 41 1.52 -1.49 6.88
C LEU A 41 0.22 -2.07 6.33
N ARG A 42 0.15 -2.26 5.01
CA ARG A 42 -0.97 -2.96 4.37
C ARG A 42 -0.45 -4.18 3.60
N PRO A 43 -0.29 -5.33 4.26
CA PRO A 43 -0.03 -6.58 3.56
C PRO A 43 -1.23 -6.94 2.67
N TYR A 44 -0.96 -7.49 1.49
CA TYR A 44 -1.96 -7.98 0.55
C TYR A 44 -1.57 -9.38 0.08
N HIS A 45 -2.54 -10.14 -0.42
CA HIS A 45 -2.31 -11.54 -0.76
C HIS A 45 -1.63 -11.70 -2.13
N ILE A 46 -0.66 -12.61 -2.18
CA ILE A 46 -0.06 -13.09 -3.43
C ILE A 46 -0.16 -14.61 -3.41
N LEU A 47 -0.78 -15.18 -4.45
CA LEU A 47 -0.95 -16.60 -4.63
C LEU A 47 -0.19 -17.04 -5.89
N SER A 48 0.88 -17.83 -5.71
CA SER A 48 1.50 -18.54 -6.83
C SER A 48 0.57 -19.68 -7.25
N THR A 49 0.10 -19.64 -8.50
CA THR A 49 -0.77 -20.68 -9.09
C THR A 49 0.04 -21.70 -9.91
N GLY A 50 1.30 -21.39 -10.19
CA GLY A 50 2.24 -22.25 -10.88
C GLY A 50 3.64 -21.63 -10.94
N PRO A 51 4.63 -22.31 -11.55
CA PRO A 51 6.02 -21.84 -11.57
C PRO A 51 6.25 -20.48 -12.26
N ARG A 52 5.33 -20.07 -13.13
CA ARG A 52 5.38 -18.81 -13.90
C ARG A 52 4.03 -18.11 -13.97
N SER A 53 3.18 -18.33 -12.98
CA SER A 53 1.87 -17.71 -12.91
C SER A 53 1.46 -17.44 -11.47
N GLY A 54 0.77 -16.33 -11.26
CA GLY A 54 0.24 -15.99 -9.95
C GLY A 54 -0.87 -14.95 -10.00
N LEU A 55 -1.56 -14.85 -8.87
CA LEU A 55 -2.60 -13.88 -8.62
C LEU A 55 -2.13 -12.95 -7.51
N ILE A 56 -2.33 -11.65 -7.71
CA ILE A 56 -2.00 -10.61 -6.73
C ILE A 56 -3.29 -9.89 -6.37
N GLU A 57 -3.58 -9.76 -5.07
CA GLU A 57 -4.68 -8.93 -4.59
C GLU A 57 -4.43 -7.46 -4.97
N MET A 58 -5.43 -6.83 -5.59
CA MET A 58 -5.37 -5.41 -5.92
C MET A 58 -5.72 -4.57 -4.69
N VAL A 59 -4.83 -3.63 -4.34
CA VAL A 59 -5.11 -2.63 -3.32
C VAL A 59 -6.05 -1.57 -3.91
N THR A 60 -7.35 -1.70 -3.61
CA THR A 60 -8.38 -0.75 -4.05
C THR A 60 -8.21 0.63 -3.43
N ASP A 61 -8.81 1.63 -4.08
CA ASP A 61 -8.83 3.04 -3.62
C ASP A 61 -7.45 3.68 -3.49
N THR A 62 -6.50 3.19 -4.27
CA THR A 62 -5.14 3.76 -4.35
C THR A 62 -4.85 4.28 -5.75
N LYS A 63 -3.94 5.26 -5.82
CA LYS A 63 -3.35 5.74 -7.06
C LYS A 63 -1.84 5.62 -6.93
N SER A 64 -1.17 5.17 -7.98
CA SER A 64 0.29 5.16 -7.95
C SER A 64 0.81 6.60 -7.94
N LEU A 65 1.95 6.83 -7.29
CA LEU A 65 2.58 8.15 -7.28
C LEU A 65 2.94 8.63 -8.69
N ASP A 66 3.31 7.71 -9.58
CA ASP A 66 3.55 8.01 -11.00
C ASP A 66 2.27 8.46 -11.72
N GLN A 67 1.14 7.76 -11.53
CA GLN A 67 -0.16 8.20 -12.05
C GLN A 67 -0.54 9.58 -11.52
N LEU A 68 -0.26 9.85 -10.25
CA LEU A 68 -0.53 11.15 -9.64
C LEU A 68 0.31 12.27 -10.29
N LYS A 69 1.61 12.02 -10.51
CA LYS A 69 2.53 12.98 -11.16
C LYS A 69 2.16 13.30 -12.61
N ARG A 70 1.60 12.33 -13.34
CA ARG A 70 1.16 12.51 -14.74
C ARG A 70 -0.14 13.30 -14.88
N ARG A 71 -0.87 13.53 -13.78
CA ARG A 71 -2.11 14.30 -13.80
C ARG A 71 -1.81 15.76 -14.16
N ARG A 72 -2.57 16.32 -15.10
CA ARG A 72 -2.52 17.74 -15.43
C ARG A 72 -2.79 18.58 -14.17
N GLY A 73 -1.91 19.54 -13.89
CA GLY A 73 -2.00 20.39 -12.70
C GLY A 73 -1.38 19.79 -11.43
N TYR A 74 -0.68 18.65 -11.50
CA TYR A 74 0.15 18.20 -10.39
C TYR A 74 1.36 19.14 -10.21
N THR A 75 1.55 19.63 -8.99
CA THR A 75 2.70 20.48 -8.63
C THR A 75 3.58 19.80 -7.59
N SER A 76 3.00 19.41 -6.45
CA SER A 76 3.68 18.69 -5.38
C SER A 76 2.72 17.75 -4.66
N LEU A 77 3.28 16.77 -3.94
CA LEU A 77 2.49 15.87 -3.11
C LEU A 77 1.75 16.65 -2.00
N ARG A 78 2.37 17.70 -1.45
CA ARG A 78 1.73 18.60 -0.49
C ARG A 78 0.51 19.31 -1.10
N ALA A 79 0.66 19.91 -2.28
CA ALA A 79 -0.47 20.55 -2.96
C ALA A 79 -1.58 19.55 -3.28
N HIS A 80 -1.24 18.30 -3.59
CA HIS A 80 -2.22 17.23 -3.74
C HIS A 80 -2.98 16.96 -2.43
N PHE A 81 -2.28 16.89 -1.29
CA PHE A 81 -2.91 16.73 0.02
C PHE A 81 -3.81 17.92 0.36
N GLU A 82 -3.36 19.16 0.09
CA GLU A 82 -4.16 20.36 0.35
C GLU A 82 -5.43 20.39 -0.53
N THR A 83 -5.32 19.93 -1.78
CA THR A 83 -6.47 19.82 -2.71
C THR A 83 -7.46 18.73 -2.28
N HIS A 84 -6.99 17.62 -1.70
CA HIS A 84 -7.83 16.47 -1.40
C HIS A 84 -8.42 16.49 0.02
N TYR A 85 -7.63 16.94 1.01
CA TYR A 85 -7.97 16.94 2.43
C TYR A 85 -8.23 18.35 2.99
N GLY A 86 -8.09 19.40 2.18
CA GLY A 86 -8.31 20.78 2.59
C GLY A 86 -7.04 21.47 3.13
N PRO A 87 -7.17 22.69 3.69
CA PRO A 87 -6.03 23.49 4.10
C PRO A 87 -5.21 22.81 5.21
N PRO A 88 -3.92 23.16 5.39
CA PRO A 88 -3.04 22.50 6.37
C PRO A 88 -3.51 22.52 7.83
N THR A 89 -4.43 23.42 8.17
CA THR A 89 -5.02 23.56 9.50
C THR A 89 -6.28 22.71 9.69
N SER A 90 -6.79 22.06 8.65
CA SER A 90 -7.98 21.21 8.76
C SER A 90 -7.65 19.91 9.49
N ALA A 91 -8.61 19.40 10.26
CA ALA A 91 -8.45 18.11 10.96
C ALA A 91 -8.15 16.97 9.99
N SER A 92 -8.83 16.95 8.83
CA SER A 92 -8.62 15.95 7.78
C SER A 92 -7.21 16.00 7.17
N PHE A 93 -6.62 17.18 6.99
CA PHE A 93 -5.25 17.30 6.50
C PHE A 93 -4.25 16.79 7.54
N LEU A 94 -4.44 17.14 8.81
CA LEU A 94 -3.56 16.70 9.91
C LEU A 94 -3.63 15.18 10.09
N GLU A 95 -4.82 14.59 10.00
CA GLU A 95 -5.01 13.14 10.03
C GLU A 95 -4.33 12.45 8.83
N ALA A 96 -4.54 12.95 7.61
CA ALA A 96 -3.89 12.42 6.42
C ALA A 96 -2.36 12.51 6.49
N GLN A 97 -1.84 13.61 7.05
CA GLN A 97 -0.40 13.79 7.27
C GLN A 97 0.13 12.79 8.31
N ALA A 98 -0.58 12.57 9.41
CA ALA A 98 -0.20 11.59 10.42
C ALA A 98 -0.19 10.17 9.84
N ASN A 99 -1.22 9.79 9.07
CA ASN A 99 -1.29 8.50 8.38
C ASN A 99 -0.17 8.32 7.35
N PHE A 100 0.18 9.38 6.61
CA PHE A 100 1.31 9.37 5.68
C PHE A 100 2.64 9.16 6.42
N ALA A 101 2.87 9.87 7.52
CA ALA A 101 4.09 9.73 8.31
C ALA A 101 4.21 8.33 8.96
N ALA A 102 3.12 7.83 9.53
CA ALA A 102 3.06 6.51 10.15
C ALA A 102 3.33 5.38 9.15
N SER A 103 2.72 5.44 7.97
CA SER A 103 2.96 4.45 6.91
C SER A 103 4.36 4.56 6.31
N LEU A 104 4.86 5.78 6.08
CA LEU A 104 6.21 5.98 5.56
C LEU A 104 7.27 5.45 6.52
N ALA A 105 7.14 5.70 7.82
CA ALA A 105 8.05 5.19 8.83
C ALA A 105 8.05 3.65 8.87
N ALA A 106 6.86 3.04 8.85
CA ALA A 106 6.73 1.58 8.83
C ALA A 106 7.38 0.95 7.59
N TYR A 107 7.06 1.45 6.39
CA TYR A 107 7.64 0.93 5.15
C TYR A 107 9.14 1.22 5.03
N SER A 108 9.66 2.30 5.62
CA SER A 108 11.11 2.57 5.66
C SER A 108 11.87 1.52 6.48
N VAL A 109 11.29 1.06 7.60
CA VAL A 109 11.86 -0.06 8.39
C VAL A 109 11.80 -1.36 7.60
N VAL A 110 10.68 -1.65 6.94
CA VAL A 110 10.56 -2.83 6.05
C VAL A 110 11.63 -2.81 4.97
N CYS A 111 11.83 -1.68 4.29
CA CYS A 111 12.84 -1.53 3.24
C CYS A 111 14.25 -1.80 3.77
N TYR A 112 14.57 -1.28 4.95
CA TYR A 112 15.86 -1.51 5.60
C TYR A 112 16.08 -2.99 5.93
N ILE A 113 15.09 -3.67 6.52
CA ILE A 113 15.21 -5.09 6.92
C ILE A 113 15.30 -6.02 5.72
N LEU A 114 14.50 -5.77 4.68
CA LEU A 114 14.40 -6.64 3.50
C LEU A 114 15.35 -6.25 2.37
N ALA A 115 16.13 -5.17 2.53
CA ALA A 115 17.06 -4.64 1.54
C ALA A 115 16.41 -4.39 0.16
N ILE A 116 15.25 -3.71 0.17
CA ILE A 116 14.48 -3.31 -1.03
C ILE A 116 14.48 -1.80 -1.25
#